data_AF-A0A2T5U9H6-F1
#
_entry.id   AF-A0A2T5U9H6-F1
#
_cell.length_a   1.000
_cell.length_b   1.000
_cell.length_c   1.000
_cell.angle_alpha   90.00
_cell.angle_beta   90.00
_cell.angle_gamma   90.00
#
_symmetry.space_group_name_H-M   'P 1'
#
loop_
_entity.id
_entity.type
_entity.pdbx_description
1 polymer ?
#
loop_
_entity_poly.entity_id
_entity_poly.type
_entity_poly.pdbx_seq_one_letter_code
_entity_poly.pdbx_strand_id
1 'polypeptide(L)'
;MALRKDIWRPAIVMATAEAIVARGSIEGFPLMWLPPMGSFQFLADPFGLWRDGRLYVFVETYDYRVRIGAIEVLVYDADFRLVDRQPVLNEPWHLSYPLVFEAEGETWMLPEAHRSNRLTLYRAVDFPARWEPAHVIELDHVAVDATPVFHDGRWWLFYTSADREPDKMSALHVAYADRLAGPWTPHPMNPVRVDVASARPGGMPLVIDGRIVLPVQDCSRTYGGAIRPLTMTVLTTERFEAEVGDAMVPPASSAPFVEGFHTLSAAGPVTLVDMKRTELSLHGLSIEAIREIKKLPPRRRASVRG
;
A
#
# COMPACT_ATOMS: atom_id res chain seq x y z
N MET A 1 4.29 11.54 19.12
CA MET A 1 3.85 10.32 18.41
C MET A 1 3.74 9.05 19.28
N ALA A 2 4.10 9.06 20.58
CA ALA A 2 4.16 7.82 21.38
C ALA A 2 2.80 7.28 21.89
N LEU A 3 1.79 8.12 22.14
CA LEU A 3 0.54 7.70 22.81
C LEU A 3 -0.55 7.13 21.90
N ARG A 4 -0.51 7.44 20.60
CA ARG A 4 -1.55 7.13 19.61
C ARG A 4 -1.00 6.15 18.58
N LYS A 5 -1.70 5.03 18.38
CA LYS A 5 -1.35 4.00 17.40
C LYS A 5 -2.43 3.94 16.33
N ASP A 6 -2.00 3.95 15.08
CA ASP A 6 -2.89 3.87 13.92
C ASP A 6 -3.27 2.39 13.73
N ILE A 7 -4.57 2.10 13.79
CA ILE A 7 -5.08 0.75 13.59
C ILE A 7 -5.90 0.78 12.32
N TRP A 8 -5.34 0.16 11.28
CA TRP A 8 -5.98 -0.01 9.99
C TRP A 8 -6.83 -1.28 9.96
N ARG A 9 -7.91 -1.23 9.18
CA ARG A 9 -8.72 -2.42 8.88
C ARG A 9 -9.21 -2.35 7.44
N PRO A 10 -8.89 -3.36 6.62
CA PRO A 10 -9.39 -3.44 5.27
C PRO A 10 -10.86 -3.83 5.20
N ALA A 11 -11.51 -3.47 4.10
CA ALA A 11 -12.84 -3.90 3.72
C ALA A 11 -12.90 -4.16 2.21
N ILE A 12 -13.79 -5.07 1.83
CA ILE A 12 -14.23 -5.30 0.47
C ILE A 12 -15.49 -4.45 0.26
N VAL A 13 -15.43 -3.51 -0.67
CA VAL A 13 -16.57 -2.71 -1.12
C VAL A 13 -17.22 -3.43 -2.29
N MET A 14 -18.53 -3.68 -2.20
CA MET A 14 -19.31 -4.37 -3.25
C MET A 14 -19.66 -3.42 -4.40
N ALA A 15 -18.62 -2.84 -5.02
CA ALA A 15 -18.68 -1.93 -6.16
C ALA A 15 -17.32 -1.91 -6.87
N THR A 16 -17.33 -1.64 -8.17
CA THR A 16 -16.09 -1.45 -8.93
C THR A 16 -15.42 -0.13 -8.55
N ALA A 17 -14.11 -0.03 -8.81
CA ALA A 17 -13.35 1.16 -8.46
C ALA A 17 -13.78 2.37 -9.30
N GLU A 18 -14.16 2.15 -10.56
CA GLU A 18 -14.72 3.18 -11.44
C GLU A 18 -16.03 3.74 -10.89
N ALA A 19 -16.90 2.87 -10.34
CA ALA A 19 -18.16 3.32 -9.73
C ALA A 19 -17.92 4.17 -8.48
N ILE A 20 -16.91 3.81 -7.67
CA ILE A 20 -16.52 4.59 -6.49
C ILE A 20 -15.90 5.92 -6.90
N VAL A 21 -14.98 5.93 -7.87
CA VAL A 21 -14.34 7.15 -8.38
C VAL A 21 -15.37 8.10 -9.01
N ALA A 22 -16.29 7.58 -9.84
CA ALA A 22 -17.35 8.38 -10.45
C ALA A 22 -18.31 8.99 -9.40
N ARG A 23 -18.54 8.28 -8.30
CA ARG A 23 -19.37 8.76 -7.18
C ARG A 23 -18.62 9.72 -6.25
N GLY A 24 -17.30 9.59 -6.14
CA GLY A 24 -16.47 10.32 -5.18
C GLY A 24 -16.67 9.87 -3.73
N SER A 25 -17.17 8.66 -3.49
CA SER A 25 -17.40 8.11 -2.14
C SER A 25 -17.72 6.62 -2.16
N ILE A 26 -17.35 5.92 -1.07
CA ILE A 26 -17.79 4.53 -0.82
C ILE A 26 -19.15 4.46 -0.08
N GLU A 27 -19.71 5.60 0.34
CA GLU A 27 -20.94 5.64 1.14
C GLU A 27 -22.12 4.97 0.44
N GLY A 28 -22.88 4.16 1.16
CA GLY A 28 -24.06 3.46 0.64
C GLY A 28 -23.75 2.23 -0.23
N PHE A 29 -22.49 1.91 -0.50
CA PHE A 29 -22.13 0.58 -1.01
C PHE A 29 -22.04 -0.43 0.13
N PRO A 30 -22.47 -1.69 -0.06
CA PRO A 30 -22.24 -2.74 0.92
C PRO A 30 -20.75 -2.96 1.15
N LEU A 31 -20.38 -3.14 2.42
CA LEU A 31 -19.00 -3.36 2.86
C LEU A 31 -18.89 -4.68 3.62
N MET A 32 -17.86 -5.45 3.31
CA MET A 32 -17.45 -6.60 4.11
C MET A 32 -16.07 -6.33 4.71
N TRP A 33 -16.01 -6.26 6.03
CA TRP A 33 -14.74 -6.07 6.72
C TRP A 33 -13.87 -7.32 6.69
N LEU A 34 -12.57 -7.15 6.46
CA LEU A 34 -11.59 -8.21 6.73
C LEU A 34 -11.58 -8.56 8.23
N PRO A 35 -11.13 -9.77 8.62
CA PRO A 35 -11.08 -10.19 10.02
C PRO A 35 -10.34 -9.19 10.91
N PRO A 36 -10.82 -8.94 12.14
CA PRO A 36 -10.09 -8.10 13.07
C PRO A 36 -8.77 -8.77 13.48
N MET A 37 -7.79 -7.94 13.82
CA MET A 37 -6.52 -8.39 14.39
C MET A 37 -6.53 -8.26 15.91
N GLY A 38 -5.53 -8.86 16.57
CA GLY A 38 -5.33 -8.70 18.01
C GLY A 38 -4.95 -7.27 18.38
N SER A 39 -4.81 -7.02 19.69
CA SER A 39 -4.41 -5.70 20.19
C SER A 39 -3.07 -5.26 19.60
N PHE A 40 -2.99 -4.00 19.17
CA PHE A 40 -1.82 -3.40 18.52
C PHE A 40 -1.34 -4.13 17.26
N GLN A 41 -2.25 -4.81 16.58
CA GLN A 41 -2.02 -5.40 15.28
C GLN A 41 -3.03 -4.83 14.29
N PHE A 42 -2.63 -4.74 13.03
CA PHE A 42 -3.53 -4.33 11.96
C PHE A 42 -3.24 -5.08 10.66
N LEU A 43 -4.22 -5.00 9.76
CA LEU A 43 -4.05 -5.27 8.35
C LEU A 43 -4.16 -3.94 7.59
N ALA A 44 -3.38 -3.73 6.55
CA ALA A 44 -3.42 -2.52 5.73
C ALA A 44 -3.08 -2.84 4.27
N ASP A 45 -3.23 -1.85 3.39
CA ASP A 45 -2.82 -1.91 1.99
C ASP A 45 -3.37 -3.13 1.23
N PRO A 46 -4.71 -3.33 1.16
CA PRO A 46 -5.26 -4.49 0.48
C PRO A 46 -5.15 -4.40 -1.05
N PHE A 47 -4.54 -5.40 -1.67
CA PHE A 47 -4.49 -5.60 -3.13
C PHE A 47 -5.05 -6.96 -3.51
N GLY A 48 -5.76 -7.03 -4.63
CA GLY A 48 -6.63 -8.16 -4.94
C GLY A 48 -6.42 -8.73 -6.33
N LEU A 49 -6.48 -10.06 -6.43
CA LEU A 49 -6.50 -10.75 -7.72
C LEU A 49 -7.60 -11.81 -7.73
N TRP A 50 -8.38 -11.86 -8.82
CA TRP A 50 -9.37 -12.91 -9.05
C TRP A 50 -8.77 -14.04 -9.86
N ARG A 51 -8.91 -15.28 -9.39
CA ARG A 51 -8.49 -16.48 -10.11
C ARG A 51 -9.32 -17.68 -9.69
N ASP A 52 -9.77 -18.47 -10.67
CA ASP A 52 -10.52 -19.71 -10.46
C ASP A 52 -11.74 -19.55 -9.51
N GLY A 53 -12.48 -18.45 -9.67
CA GLY A 53 -13.67 -18.15 -8.86
C GLY A 53 -13.39 -17.75 -7.40
N ARG A 54 -12.13 -17.45 -7.08
CA ARG A 54 -11.71 -16.95 -5.77
C ARG A 54 -11.08 -15.57 -5.87
N LEU A 55 -11.24 -14.79 -4.81
CA LEU A 55 -10.57 -13.52 -4.61
C LEU A 55 -9.41 -13.72 -3.62
N TYR A 56 -8.20 -13.42 -4.06
CA TYR A 56 -6.98 -13.44 -3.24
C TYR A 56 -6.66 -12.00 -2.84
N VAL A 57 -6.72 -11.70 -1.54
CA VAL A 57 -6.48 -10.37 -0.97
C VAL A 57 -5.15 -10.39 -0.23
N PHE A 58 -4.15 -9.73 -0.79
CA PHE A 58 -2.83 -9.55 -0.18
C PHE A 58 -2.83 -8.28 0.66
N VAL A 59 -2.28 -8.35 1.86
CA VAL A 59 -2.29 -7.26 2.85
C VAL A 59 -0.95 -7.14 3.57
N GLU A 60 -0.60 -5.91 3.97
CA GLU A 60 0.37 -5.71 5.04
C GLU A 60 -0.21 -6.28 6.34
N THR A 61 0.60 -7.01 7.08
CA THR A 61 0.35 -7.36 8.47
C THR A 61 1.39 -6.71 9.35
N TYR A 62 0.93 -6.02 10.40
CA TYR A 62 1.83 -5.30 11.28
C TYR A 62 1.50 -5.54 12.75
N ASP A 63 2.56 -5.74 13.54
CA ASP A 63 2.48 -5.78 14.99
C ASP A 63 3.39 -4.70 15.58
N TYR A 64 2.83 -3.75 16.33
CA TYR A 64 3.60 -2.66 16.97
C TYR A 64 4.66 -3.14 17.96
N ARG A 65 4.59 -4.40 18.42
CA ARG A 65 5.59 -5.04 19.28
C ARG A 65 6.84 -5.46 18.51
N VAL A 66 6.68 -5.89 17.26
CA VAL A 66 7.77 -6.35 16.38
C VAL A 66 8.28 -5.19 15.50
N ARG A 67 7.36 -4.36 14.98
CA ARG A 67 7.60 -3.22 14.07
C ARG A 67 8.27 -3.59 12.74
N ILE A 68 7.96 -4.78 12.23
CA ILE A 68 8.32 -5.24 10.90
C ILE A 68 7.01 -5.72 10.28
N GLY A 69 6.68 -5.18 9.11
CA GLY A 69 5.51 -5.54 8.33
C GLY A 69 5.84 -6.73 7.44
N ALA A 70 4.90 -7.64 7.28
CA ALA A 70 5.01 -8.82 6.41
C ALA A 70 3.73 -8.95 5.58
N ILE A 71 3.78 -9.71 4.49
CA ILE A 71 2.64 -9.87 3.60
C ILE A 71 1.94 -11.20 3.88
N GLU A 72 0.62 -11.13 4.10
CA GLU A 72 -0.28 -12.27 4.14
C GLU A 72 -1.27 -12.21 2.98
N VAL A 73 -1.78 -13.38 2.59
CA VAL A 73 -2.93 -13.50 1.68
C VAL A 73 -4.14 -14.02 2.46
N LEU A 74 -5.30 -13.41 2.21
CA LEU A 74 -6.61 -13.89 2.63
C LEU A 74 -7.37 -14.33 1.38
N VAL A 75 -7.88 -15.56 1.37
CA VAL A 75 -8.57 -16.13 0.22
C VAL A 75 -10.06 -16.19 0.49
N TYR A 76 -10.84 -15.62 -0.42
CA TYR A 76 -12.29 -15.56 -0.36
C TYR A 76 -12.91 -16.39 -1.48
N ASP A 77 -13.99 -17.12 -1.18
CA ASP A 77 -14.83 -17.74 -2.20
C ASP A 77 -15.69 -16.70 -2.96
N ALA A 78 -16.48 -17.16 -3.93
CA ALA A 78 -17.33 -16.31 -4.74
C ALA A 78 -18.45 -15.58 -3.94
N ASP A 79 -18.79 -16.08 -2.75
CA ASP A 79 -19.73 -15.45 -1.82
C ASP A 79 -19.02 -14.56 -0.78
N PHE A 80 -17.72 -14.30 -0.99
CA PHE A 80 -16.86 -13.53 -0.10
C PHE A 80 -16.73 -14.14 1.31
N ARG A 81 -16.84 -15.47 1.44
CA ARG A 81 -16.47 -16.15 2.69
C ARG A 81 -14.97 -16.39 2.72
N LEU A 82 -14.33 -16.04 3.83
CA LEU A 82 -12.91 -16.34 4.04
C LEU A 82 -12.73 -17.87 4.14
N VAL A 83 -11.93 -18.44 3.25
CA VAL A 83 -11.66 -19.88 3.18
C VAL A 83 -10.23 -20.25 3.57
N ASP A 84 -9.28 -19.32 3.42
CA ASP A 84 -7.88 -19.53 3.77
C ASP A 84 -7.20 -18.20 4.16
N ARG A 85 -6.14 -18.29 4.96
CA ARG A 85 -5.28 -17.17 5.33
C ARG A 85 -3.88 -17.67 5.66
N GLN A 86 -2.86 -17.13 5.00
CA GLN A 86 -1.47 -17.54 5.21
C GLN A 86 -0.45 -16.43 4.93
N PRO A 87 0.72 -16.43 5.59
CA PRO A 87 1.85 -15.59 5.19
C PRO A 87 2.42 -16.04 3.85
N VAL A 88 2.83 -15.06 3.03
CA VAL A 88 3.36 -15.32 1.68
C VAL A 88 4.71 -14.65 1.41
N LEU A 89 5.02 -13.57 2.14
CA LEU A 89 6.32 -12.90 2.02
C LEU A 89 6.73 -12.27 3.36
N ASN A 90 7.93 -12.58 3.83
CA ASN A 90 8.50 -12.03 5.05
C ASN A 90 9.99 -11.81 4.85
N GLU A 91 10.47 -10.62 5.22
CA GLU A 91 11.85 -10.21 5.06
C GLU A 91 12.41 -9.63 6.38
N PRO A 92 13.75 -9.45 6.50
CA PRO A 92 14.36 -8.76 7.63
C PRO A 92 14.00 -7.26 7.73
N TRP A 93 13.40 -6.70 6.67
CA TRP A 93 12.90 -5.33 6.60
C TRP A 93 11.39 -5.30 6.52
N HIS A 94 10.81 -4.11 6.74
CA HIS A 94 9.37 -3.89 6.69
C HIS A 94 8.87 -3.96 5.24
N LEU A 95 7.79 -4.70 5.02
CA LEU A 95 7.04 -4.80 3.78
C LEU A 95 5.63 -4.25 3.97
N SER A 96 5.14 -3.49 3.00
CA SER A 96 3.81 -2.87 2.92
C SER A 96 3.39 -2.79 1.44
N TYR A 97 2.23 -2.21 1.15
CA TYR A 97 1.75 -1.95 -0.22
C TYR A 97 1.96 -3.13 -1.21
N PRO A 98 1.44 -4.35 -0.93
CA PRO A 98 1.72 -5.55 -1.72
C PRO A 98 0.94 -5.59 -3.04
N LEU A 99 1.17 -4.62 -3.92
CA LEU A 99 0.52 -4.55 -5.22
C LEU A 99 0.74 -5.84 -6.01
N VAL A 100 -0.35 -6.57 -6.25
CA VAL A 100 -0.37 -7.82 -7.03
C VAL A 100 -1.05 -7.61 -8.37
N PHE A 101 -0.47 -8.12 -9.45
CA PHE A 101 -1.02 -7.95 -10.80
C PHE A 101 -0.52 -9.04 -11.76
N GLU A 102 -1.25 -9.24 -12.85
CA GLU A 102 -0.84 -10.10 -13.96
C GLU A 102 -0.25 -9.25 -15.09
N ALA A 103 0.93 -9.64 -15.57
CA ALA A 103 1.61 -8.94 -16.66
C ALA A 103 2.62 -9.85 -17.33
N GLU A 104 2.79 -9.70 -18.65
CA GLU A 104 3.82 -10.41 -19.42
C GLU A 104 3.78 -11.95 -19.23
N GLY A 105 2.58 -12.51 -19.01
CA GLY A 105 2.36 -13.95 -18.84
C GLY A 105 2.63 -14.49 -17.43
N GLU A 106 2.92 -13.61 -16.47
CA GLU A 106 3.33 -13.96 -15.11
C GLU A 106 2.45 -13.25 -14.07
N THR A 107 2.50 -13.73 -12.82
CA THR A 107 1.90 -13.04 -11.66
C THR A 107 2.98 -12.37 -10.84
N TRP A 108 2.83 -11.08 -10.63
CA TRP A 108 3.83 -10.24 -9.98
C TRP A 108 3.31 -9.66 -8.66
N MET A 109 4.22 -9.44 -7.72
CA MET A 109 4.02 -8.64 -6.53
C MET A 109 5.11 -7.58 -6.43
N LEU A 110 4.74 -6.33 -6.22
CA LEU A 110 5.65 -5.21 -6.05
C LEU A 110 5.37 -4.51 -4.70
N PRO A 111 5.90 -5.05 -3.59
CA PRO A 111 5.70 -4.46 -2.27
C PRO A 111 6.54 -3.20 -2.08
N GLU A 112 6.06 -2.28 -1.23
CA GLU A 112 6.89 -1.22 -0.69
C GLU A 112 7.88 -1.79 0.32
N ALA A 113 9.16 -1.51 0.11
CA ALA A 113 10.26 -2.06 0.89
C ALA A 113 11.41 -1.05 1.00
N HIS A 114 11.13 0.25 1.19
CA HIS A 114 12.15 1.30 1.08
C HIS A 114 13.36 1.09 2.01
N ARG A 115 13.16 0.42 3.15
CA ARG A 115 14.23 0.08 4.11
C ARG A 115 15.23 -0.96 3.60
N SER A 116 14.92 -1.65 2.51
CA SER A 116 15.86 -2.53 1.79
C SER A 116 16.82 -1.74 0.86
N ASN A 117 16.55 -0.45 0.63
CA ASN A 117 17.19 0.40 -0.38
C ASN A 117 17.04 -0.12 -1.82
N ARG A 118 16.02 -0.94 -2.10
CA ARG A 118 15.75 -1.51 -3.42
C ARG A 118 14.25 -1.55 -3.68
N LEU A 119 13.86 -1.43 -4.95
CA LEU A 119 12.54 -1.79 -5.43
C LEU A 119 12.62 -3.17 -6.09
N THR A 120 12.09 -4.19 -5.41
CA THR A 120 12.19 -5.58 -5.87
C THR A 120 10.85 -6.07 -6.38
N LEU A 121 10.81 -6.52 -7.63
CA LEU A 121 9.67 -7.16 -8.26
C LEU A 121 9.75 -8.67 -7.99
N TYR A 122 8.71 -9.20 -7.34
CA TYR A 122 8.60 -10.61 -7.01
C TYR A 122 7.69 -11.34 -7.99
N ARG A 123 8.08 -12.55 -8.40
CA ARG A 123 7.29 -13.44 -9.26
C ARG A 123 6.68 -14.55 -8.44
N ALA A 124 5.42 -14.89 -8.69
CA ALA A 124 4.81 -16.07 -8.10
C ALA A 124 5.41 -17.34 -8.73
N VAL A 125 6.03 -18.19 -7.93
CA VAL A 125 6.51 -19.52 -8.37
C VAL A 125 5.50 -20.62 -8.09
N ASP A 126 4.62 -20.39 -7.12
CA ASP A 126 3.50 -21.25 -6.76
C ASP A 126 2.42 -20.36 -6.16
N PHE A 127 1.53 -19.85 -7.01
CA PHE A 127 0.52 -18.88 -6.59
C PHE A 127 -0.57 -19.54 -5.73
N PRO A 128 -1.00 -18.91 -4.62
CA PRO A 128 -0.59 -17.60 -4.10
C PRO A 128 0.56 -17.67 -3.07
N ALA A 129 1.03 -18.87 -2.72
CA ALA A 129 1.78 -19.14 -1.50
C ALA A 129 3.27 -18.79 -1.58
N ARG A 130 3.91 -18.90 -2.76
CA ARG A 130 5.37 -18.72 -2.89
C ARG A 130 5.74 -17.72 -3.96
N TRP A 131 6.65 -16.84 -3.57
CA TRP A 131 7.17 -15.74 -4.38
C TRP A 131 8.70 -15.77 -4.36
N GLU A 132 9.32 -15.37 -5.46
CA GLU A 132 10.78 -15.21 -5.57
C GLU A 132 11.14 -13.79 -6.04
N PRO A 133 12.24 -13.19 -5.54
CA PRO A 133 12.73 -11.92 -6.06
C PRO A 133 13.27 -12.13 -7.48
N ALA A 134 12.56 -11.61 -8.48
CA ALA A 134 12.86 -11.86 -9.88
C ALA A 134 13.68 -10.73 -10.52
N HIS A 135 13.32 -9.49 -10.23
CA HIS A 135 13.99 -8.31 -10.78
C HIS A 135 14.15 -7.20 -9.73
N VAL A 136 15.24 -6.45 -9.82
CA VAL A 136 15.38 -5.16 -9.14
C VAL A 136 15.08 -4.08 -10.16
N ILE A 137 14.10 -3.23 -9.84
CA ILE A 137 13.78 -2.04 -10.64
C ILE A 137 14.72 -0.94 -10.18
N GLU A 138 15.71 -0.63 -11.03
CA GLU A 138 16.67 0.44 -10.78
C GLU A 138 16.03 1.80 -11.11
N LEU A 139 16.05 2.72 -10.14
CA LEU A 139 15.54 4.08 -10.25
C LEU A 139 16.59 5.06 -9.74
N ASP A 140 16.37 6.35 -9.97
CA ASP A 140 17.16 7.45 -9.43
C ASP A 140 17.02 7.64 -7.91
N HIS A 141 15.93 7.13 -7.34
CA HIS A 141 15.59 7.25 -5.92
C HIS A 141 15.11 5.92 -5.35
N VAL A 142 15.15 5.80 -4.01
CA VAL A 142 14.46 4.70 -3.34
C VAL A 142 12.95 4.98 -3.36
N ALA A 143 12.20 4.12 -4.04
CA ALA A 143 10.76 4.31 -4.25
C ALA A 143 9.92 3.90 -3.02
N VAL A 144 8.84 4.66 -2.79
CA VAL A 144 7.75 4.36 -1.85
C VAL A 144 6.46 4.22 -2.65
N ASP A 145 5.67 3.20 -2.29
CA ASP A 145 4.38 2.83 -2.88
C ASP A 145 4.42 2.76 -4.42
N ALA A 146 5.49 2.17 -4.96
CA ALA A 146 5.73 2.07 -6.39
C ALA A 146 4.58 1.34 -7.10
N THR A 147 3.99 2.00 -8.10
CA THR A 147 2.73 1.57 -8.71
C THR A 147 2.84 1.55 -10.24
N PRO A 148 3.11 0.38 -10.85
CA PRO A 148 3.16 0.20 -12.29
C PRO A 148 1.78 0.16 -12.95
N VAL A 149 1.72 0.61 -14.20
CA VAL A 149 0.57 0.42 -15.10
C VAL A 149 1.05 0.37 -16.54
N PHE A 150 0.49 -0.55 -17.33
CA PHE A 150 0.72 -0.59 -18.77
C PHE A 150 -0.38 0.20 -19.48
N HIS A 151 0.01 1.22 -20.24
CA HIS A 151 -0.92 2.08 -20.95
C HIS A 151 -0.25 2.66 -22.21
N ASP A 152 -0.99 2.70 -23.31
CA ASP A 152 -0.52 3.20 -24.61
C ASP A 152 0.81 2.60 -25.07
N GLY A 153 0.96 1.29 -24.90
CA GLY A 153 2.13 0.54 -25.37
C GLY A 153 3.37 0.67 -24.49
N ARG A 154 3.23 1.23 -23.28
CA ARG A 154 4.35 1.52 -22.38
C ARG A 154 4.01 1.22 -20.93
N TRP A 155 5.01 0.78 -20.18
CA TRP A 155 4.94 0.74 -18.73
C TRP A 155 5.23 2.12 -18.15
N TRP A 156 4.37 2.56 -17.25
CA TRP A 156 4.55 3.73 -16.40
C TRP A 156 4.66 3.26 -14.95
N LEU A 157 5.49 3.93 -14.14
CA LEU A 157 5.67 3.66 -12.73
C LEU A 157 5.52 4.96 -11.95
N PHE A 158 4.55 5.00 -11.03
CA PHE A 158 4.31 6.12 -10.13
C PHE A 158 4.86 5.79 -8.75
N TYR A 159 5.61 6.70 -8.13
CA TYR A 159 6.19 6.48 -6.79
C TYR A 159 6.50 7.79 -6.09
N THR A 160 6.62 7.78 -4.77
CA THR A 160 7.26 8.88 -4.04
C THR A 160 8.71 8.55 -3.70
N SER A 161 9.53 9.58 -3.52
CA SER A 161 10.96 9.43 -3.18
C SER A 161 11.17 9.27 -1.67
N ALA A 162 11.97 8.28 -1.26
CA ALA A 162 12.36 8.08 0.13
C ALA A 162 13.60 8.87 0.56
N ASP A 163 14.21 9.66 -0.33
CA ASP A 163 15.46 10.36 -0.07
C ASP A 163 15.37 11.34 1.10
N ARG A 164 14.20 11.97 1.28
CA ARG A 164 13.89 12.85 2.40
C ARG A 164 12.56 12.45 3.01
N GLU A 165 12.46 12.48 4.34
CA GLU A 165 11.24 12.06 5.05
C GLU A 165 9.94 12.76 4.59
N PRO A 166 9.91 14.08 4.30
CA PRO A 166 8.71 14.71 3.76
C PRO A 166 8.34 14.21 2.36
N ASP A 167 9.35 13.93 1.53
CA ASP A 167 9.18 13.61 0.12
C ASP A 167 8.47 12.27 -0.09
N LYS A 168 8.57 11.35 0.90
CA LYS A 168 7.82 10.09 0.95
C LYS A 168 6.31 10.27 0.82
N MET A 169 5.78 11.43 1.22
CA MET A 169 4.35 11.73 1.15
C MET A 169 4.02 12.82 0.13
N SER A 170 4.99 13.64 -0.26
CA SER A 170 4.70 14.85 -1.03
C SER A 170 5.31 14.90 -2.43
N ALA A 171 6.30 14.08 -2.79
CA ALA A 171 7.02 14.24 -4.07
C ALA A 171 6.76 13.06 -5.01
N LEU A 172 5.75 13.19 -5.88
CA LEU A 172 5.44 12.17 -6.89
C LEU A 172 6.46 12.24 -8.02
N HIS A 173 7.02 11.07 -8.32
CA HIS A 173 7.93 10.80 -9.42
C HIS A 173 7.27 9.81 -10.38
N VAL A 174 7.70 9.86 -11.62
CA VAL A 174 7.30 8.97 -12.69
C VAL A 174 8.54 8.38 -13.34
N ALA A 175 8.49 7.10 -13.70
CA ALA A 175 9.43 6.47 -14.60
C ALA A 175 8.68 5.69 -15.68
N TYR A 176 9.36 5.34 -16.77
CA TYR A 176 8.76 4.55 -17.84
C TYR A 176 9.71 3.50 -18.41
N ALA A 177 9.14 2.43 -18.97
CA ALA A 177 9.89 1.34 -19.59
C ALA A 177 9.08 0.68 -20.72
N ASP A 178 9.77 -0.02 -21.61
CA ASP A 178 9.12 -0.84 -22.65
C ASP A 178 8.71 -2.23 -22.11
N ARG A 179 9.35 -2.69 -21.03
CA ARG A 179 9.10 -3.97 -20.35
C ARG A 179 9.06 -3.77 -18.85
N LEU A 180 8.28 -4.59 -18.14
CA LEU A 180 8.11 -4.48 -16.70
C LEU A 180 9.45 -4.64 -15.94
N ALA A 181 10.30 -5.56 -16.43
CA ALA A 181 11.64 -5.78 -15.89
C ALA A 181 12.63 -4.65 -16.20
N GLY A 182 12.23 -3.62 -16.95
CA GLY A 182 13.05 -2.50 -17.34
C GLY A 182 13.85 -2.71 -18.64
N PRO A 183 14.85 -1.84 -18.91
CA PRO A 183 15.30 -0.75 -18.04
C PRO A 183 14.22 0.33 -17.88
N TRP A 184 14.21 0.95 -16.69
CA TRP A 184 13.32 2.06 -16.36
C TRP A 184 14.04 3.40 -16.52
N THR A 185 13.37 4.36 -17.16
CA THR A 185 13.87 5.71 -17.39
C THR A 185 13.07 6.70 -16.54
N PRO A 186 13.70 7.43 -15.61
CA PRO A 186 13.02 8.48 -14.86
C PRO A 186 12.50 9.59 -15.78
N HIS A 187 11.31 10.09 -15.49
CA HIS A 187 10.69 11.15 -16.27
C HIS A 187 11.44 12.48 -16.06
N PRO A 188 11.73 13.27 -17.12
CA PRO A 188 12.57 14.46 -17.02
C PRO A 188 11.97 15.61 -16.19
N MET A 189 10.65 15.59 -15.95
CA MET A 189 9.96 16.55 -15.07
C MET A 189 9.92 16.11 -13.60
N ASN A 190 10.62 15.04 -13.20
CA ASN A 190 10.63 14.60 -11.81
C ASN A 190 11.21 15.68 -10.84
N PRO A 191 10.62 15.87 -9.65
CA PRO A 191 9.30 15.38 -9.23
C PRO A 191 8.18 16.03 -10.06
N VAL A 192 7.31 15.22 -10.67
CA VAL A 192 6.24 15.72 -11.53
C VAL A 192 5.14 16.44 -10.75
N ARG A 193 5.04 16.19 -9.44
CA ARG A 193 4.10 16.85 -8.54
C ARG A 193 4.67 16.90 -7.12
N VAL A 194 4.57 18.07 -6.48
CA VAL A 194 4.93 18.26 -5.06
C VAL A 194 3.72 18.75 -4.28
N ASP A 195 3.00 17.82 -3.64
CA ASP A 195 1.80 18.10 -2.84
C ASP A 195 1.47 16.94 -1.89
N VAL A 196 1.48 17.20 -0.59
CA VAL A 196 1.16 16.21 0.46
C VAL A 196 -0.28 15.67 0.37
N ALA A 197 -1.18 16.38 -0.31
CA ALA A 197 -2.57 15.99 -0.47
C ALA A 197 -2.81 15.09 -1.70
N SER A 198 -1.82 14.89 -2.57
CA SER A 198 -2.08 14.28 -3.88
C SER A 198 -0.85 13.73 -4.61
N ALA A 199 0.22 13.36 -3.88
CA ALA A 199 1.44 12.83 -4.48
C ALA A 199 1.66 11.34 -4.20
N ARG A 200 1.43 10.88 -2.97
CA ARG A 200 1.71 9.48 -2.59
C ARG A 200 0.71 8.52 -3.20
N PRO A 201 1.12 7.48 -3.96
CA PRO A 201 0.19 6.46 -4.45
C PRO A 201 -0.59 5.81 -3.31
N GLY A 202 -1.86 5.49 -3.57
CA GLY A 202 -2.80 4.97 -2.59
C GLY A 202 -3.68 3.87 -3.16
N GLY A 203 -3.14 3.04 -4.06
CA GLY A 203 -3.84 1.90 -4.64
C GLY A 203 -3.63 1.74 -6.15
N MET A 204 -4.43 0.85 -6.75
CA MET A 204 -4.25 0.43 -8.14
C MET A 204 -4.72 1.51 -9.13
N PRO A 205 -3.93 1.86 -10.16
CA PRO A 205 -4.36 2.80 -11.19
C PRO A 205 -5.52 2.23 -12.01
N LEU A 206 -6.43 3.10 -12.41
CA LEU A 206 -7.56 2.79 -13.28
C LEU A 206 -7.34 3.43 -14.65
N VAL A 207 -7.98 2.89 -15.68
CA VAL A 207 -8.09 3.55 -16.98
C VAL A 207 -9.55 3.88 -17.23
N ILE A 208 -9.90 5.17 -17.10
CA ILE A 208 -11.27 5.67 -17.25
C ILE A 208 -11.26 6.63 -18.45
N ASP A 209 -12.13 6.38 -19.42
CA ASP A 209 -12.23 7.17 -20.68
C ASP A 209 -10.87 7.35 -21.39
N GLY A 210 -10.05 6.30 -21.38
CA GLY A 210 -8.74 6.28 -22.02
C GLY A 210 -7.65 7.05 -21.26
N ARG A 211 -7.90 7.49 -20.01
CA ARG A 211 -6.92 8.19 -19.17
C ARG A 211 -6.61 7.41 -17.92
N ILE A 212 -5.34 7.44 -17.51
CA ILE A 212 -4.92 6.89 -16.23
C ILE A 212 -5.50 7.76 -15.11
N VAL A 213 -6.14 7.13 -14.13
CA VAL A 213 -6.56 7.72 -12.87
C VAL A 213 -5.83 6.98 -11.75
N LEU A 214 -4.91 7.67 -11.07
CA LEU A 214 -4.13 7.14 -9.97
C LEU A 214 -4.79 7.52 -8.64
N PRO A 215 -5.24 6.56 -7.82
CA PRO A 215 -5.57 6.84 -6.43
C PRO A 215 -4.32 7.35 -5.70
N VAL A 216 -4.41 8.54 -5.09
CA VAL A 216 -3.34 9.13 -4.28
C VAL A 216 -3.84 9.46 -2.89
N GLN A 217 -2.96 9.34 -1.90
CA GLN A 217 -3.26 9.64 -0.50
C GLN A 217 -3.28 11.16 -0.28
N ASP A 218 -4.32 11.64 0.40
CA ASP A 218 -4.35 12.96 1.00
C ASP A 218 -3.81 12.87 2.44
N CYS A 219 -2.53 13.21 2.60
CA CYS A 219 -1.86 13.21 3.89
C CYS A 219 -1.91 14.58 4.60
N SER A 220 -2.70 15.55 4.14
CA SER A 220 -2.69 16.94 4.64
C SER A 220 -3.16 17.08 6.09
N ARG A 221 -4.03 16.18 6.57
CA ARG A 221 -4.59 16.21 7.94
C ARG A 221 -3.97 15.17 8.86
N THR A 222 -3.72 13.98 8.33
CA THR A 222 -3.13 12.82 9.02
C THR A 222 -2.57 11.90 7.97
N TYR A 223 -1.67 11.00 8.36
CA TYR A 223 -1.16 9.97 7.45
C TYR A 223 -2.33 9.17 6.86
N GLY A 224 -2.46 9.19 5.53
CA GLY A 224 -3.52 8.49 4.83
C GLY A 224 -4.93 8.98 5.19
N GLY A 225 -5.15 10.29 5.24
CA GLY A 225 -6.42 10.86 5.71
C GLY A 225 -7.60 10.65 4.77
N ALA A 226 -7.33 10.64 3.47
CA ALA A 226 -8.32 10.41 2.41
C ALA A 226 -7.63 9.86 1.15
N ILE A 227 -8.42 9.41 0.18
CA ILE A 227 -7.96 9.14 -1.19
C ILE A 227 -8.48 10.22 -2.12
N ARG A 228 -7.66 10.67 -3.07
CA ARG A 228 -8.08 11.50 -4.20
C ARG A 228 -7.78 10.80 -5.52
N PRO A 229 -8.63 10.93 -6.54
CA PRO A 229 -8.27 10.51 -7.89
C PRO A 229 -7.37 11.57 -8.53
N LEU A 230 -6.17 11.19 -8.95
CA LEU A 230 -5.28 12.01 -9.78
C LEU A 230 -5.40 11.55 -11.23
N THR A 231 -6.04 12.35 -12.08
CA THR A 231 -6.28 12.02 -13.49
C THR A 231 -5.20 12.65 -14.36
N MET A 232 -4.49 11.81 -15.12
CA MET A 232 -3.43 12.27 -16.01
C MET A 232 -4.08 12.86 -17.28
N THR A 233 -3.96 14.17 -17.46
CA THR A 233 -4.47 14.88 -18.63
C THR A 233 -3.44 14.90 -19.76
N VAL A 234 -2.15 14.87 -19.40
CA VAL A 234 -1.02 14.66 -20.33
C VAL A 234 -0.03 13.71 -19.66
N LEU A 235 0.26 12.58 -20.31
CA LEU A 235 1.34 11.68 -19.90
C LEU A 235 2.10 11.21 -21.14
N THR A 236 3.28 11.76 -21.31
CA THR A 236 4.23 11.43 -22.38
C THR A 236 5.63 11.28 -21.78
N THR A 237 6.64 10.95 -22.57
CA THR A 237 8.01 10.81 -22.05
C THR A 237 8.68 12.15 -21.76
N GLU A 238 8.07 13.26 -22.19
CA GLU A 238 8.59 14.61 -22.06
C GLU A 238 7.69 15.54 -21.24
N ARG A 239 6.39 15.24 -21.14
CA ARG A 239 5.39 16.09 -20.48
C ARG A 239 4.48 15.30 -19.56
N PHE A 240 4.21 15.90 -18.40
CA PHE A 240 3.27 15.44 -17.39
C PHE A 240 2.32 16.59 -16.98
N GLU A 241 1.02 16.34 -17.03
CA GLU A 241 -0.01 17.21 -16.47
C GLU A 241 -1.12 16.33 -15.87
N ALA A 242 -1.68 16.74 -14.73
CA ALA A 242 -2.72 15.98 -14.04
C ALA A 242 -3.68 16.89 -13.26
N GLU A 243 -4.93 16.46 -13.20
CA GLU A 243 -6.00 17.10 -12.43
C GLU A 243 -6.34 16.24 -11.20
N VAL A 244 -6.48 16.89 -10.05
CA VAL A 244 -6.83 16.22 -8.79
C VAL A 244 -8.33 16.37 -8.53
N GLY A 245 -9.00 15.26 -8.23
CA GLY A 245 -10.39 15.27 -7.80
C GLY A 245 -10.56 15.49 -6.30
N ASP A 246 -11.81 15.43 -5.86
CA ASP A 246 -12.19 15.60 -4.47
C ASP A 246 -11.71 14.45 -3.58
N ALA A 247 -11.54 14.76 -2.29
CA ALA A 247 -11.11 13.80 -1.28
C ALA A 247 -12.25 12.86 -0.87
N MET A 248 -12.02 11.56 -1.03
CA MET A 248 -12.86 10.49 -0.54
C MET A 248 -12.42 10.08 0.86
N VAL A 249 -13.32 10.25 1.83
CA VAL A 249 -13.10 9.89 3.24
C VAL A 249 -13.94 8.68 3.63
N PRO A 250 -13.62 7.99 4.73
CA PRO A 250 -14.49 6.94 5.24
C PRO A 250 -15.88 7.51 5.58
N PRO A 251 -16.97 6.81 5.24
CA PRO A 251 -18.31 7.24 5.65
C PRO A 251 -18.46 7.10 7.17
N ALA A 252 -19.35 7.90 7.76
CA ALA A 252 -19.60 7.84 9.21
C ALA A 252 -20.09 6.45 9.67
N SER A 253 -20.72 5.68 8.79
CA SER A 253 -21.15 4.30 9.02
C SER A 253 -19.98 3.31 9.23
N SER A 254 -18.75 3.70 8.89
CA SER A 254 -17.54 2.89 9.13
C SER A 254 -16.97 3.02 10.55
N ALA A 255 -17.66 3.76 11.44
CA ALA A 255 -17.24 3.89 12.83
C ALA A 255 -16.94 2.51 13.47
N PRO A 256 -15.81 2.36 14.20
CA PRO A 256 -14.90 3.43 14.64
C PRO A 256 -13.79 3.81 13.64
N PHE A 257 -13.72 3.18 12.46
CA PHE A 257 -12.65 3.40 11.48
C PHE A 257 -13.01 4.56 10.54
N VAL A 258 -12.90 5.80 11.04
CA VAL A 258 -13.27 7.03 10.33
C VAL A 258 -12.14 8.08 10.27
N GLU A 259 -10.93 7.72 10.70
CA GLU A 259 -9.80 8.64 10.87
C GLU A 259 -8.77 8.57 9.73
N GLY A 260 -8.99 7.72 8.73
CA GLY A 260 -8.10 7.59 7.57
C GLY A 260 -8.63 6.59 6.55
N PHE A 261 -8.14 6.71 5.32
CA PHE A 261 -8.52 5.98 4.11
C PHE A 261 -7.35 6.11 3.13
N HIS A 262 -6.48 5.10 3.03
CA HIS A 262 -5.20 5.26 2.30
C HIS A 262 -4.96 4.26 1.18
N THR A 263 -5.86 3.30 1.02
CA THR A 263 -5.85 2.39 -0.11
C THR A 263 -7.21 2.34 -0.79
N LEU A 264 -7.20 2.45 -2.13
CA LEU A 264 -8.32 2.14 -3.01
C LEU A 264 -7.78 1.31 -4.18
N SER A 265 -8.08 0.02 -4.17
CA SER A 265 -7.50 -0.93 -5.12
C SER A 265 -8.60 -1.75 -5.79
N ALA A 266 -8.67 -1.69 -7.12
CA ALA A 266 -9.63 -2.49 -7.87
C ALA A 266 -9.31 -3.98 -7.73
N ALA A 267 -10.35 -4.81 -7.63
CA ALA A 267 -10.24 -6.26 -7.65
C ALA A 267 -11.47 -6.82 -8.36
N GLY A 268 -11.45 -6.81 -9.70
CA GLY A 268 -12.57 -7.28 -10.52
C GLY A 268 -13.88 -6.52 -10.19
N PRO A 269 -14.96 -7.22 -9.81
CA PRO A 269 -16.26 -6.59 -9.51
C PRO A 269 -16.32 -5.85 -8.16
N VAL A 270 -15.26 -5.92 -7.35
CA VAL A 270 -15.19 -5.28 -6.03
C VAL A 270 -13.99 -4.34 -5.93
N THR A 271 -13.98 -3.51 -4.89
CA THR A 271 -12.87 -2.63 -4.58
C THR A 271 -12.40 -2.90 -3.16
N LEU A 272 -11.09 -2.98 -2.99
CA LEU A 272 -10.46 -3.15 -1.70
C LEU A 272 -10.06 -1.78 -1.17
N VAL A 273 -10.41 -1.54 0.09
CA VAL A 273 -10.08 -0.30 0.79
C VAL A 273 -9.64 -0.62 2.20
N ASP A 274 -9.01 0.32 2.87
CA ASP A 274 -8.78 0.27 4.31
C ASP A 274 -9.20 1.56 4.99
N MET A 275 -9.47 1.44 6.28
CA MET A 275 -9.89 2.56 7.09
C MET A 275 -9.15 2.54 8.42
N LYS A 276 -8.85 3.72 8.95
CA LYS A 276 -8.09 3.89 10.20
C LYS A 276 -8.98 4.29 11.36
N ARG A 277 -8.65 3.78 12.54
CA ARG A 277 -8.94 4.41 13.82
C ARG A 277 -7.65 4.65 14.60
N THR A 278 -7.66 5.56 15.55
CA THR A 278 -6.52 5.76 16.45
C THR A 278 -6.81 5.18 17.83
N GLU A 279 -5.92 4.32 18.31
CA GLU A 279 -5.98 3.82 19.70
C GLU A 279 -5.02 4.61 20.61
N LEU A 280 -5.56 5.21 21.66
CA LEU A 280 -4.80 5.78 22.76
C LEU A 280 -4.37 4.67 23.72
N SER A 281 -3.08 4.53 24.01
CA SER A 281 -2.64 3.49 24.94
C SER A 281 -1.46 3.87 25.82
N LEU A 282 -1.69 3.83 27.14
CA LEU A 282 -0.65 3.76 28.17
C LEU A 282 0.17 2.46 28.06
N HIS A 283 -0.43 1.37 27.55
CA HIS A 283 0.26 0.11 27.27
C HIS A 283 1.18 0.23 26.02
N GLY A 284 0.91 1.16 25.10
CA GLY A 284 1.85 1.52 24.04
C GLY A 284 3.18 2.05 24.58
N LEU A 285 3.13 2.81 25.68
CA LEU A 285 4.33 3.28 26.39
C LEU A 285 5.08 2.13 27.07
N SER A 286 4.38 1.14 27.64
CA SER A 286 5.04 -0.02 28.26
C SER A 286 5.72 -0.92 27.23
N ILE A 287 5.16 -1.08 26.03
CA ILE A 287 5.81 -1.77 24.91
C ILE A 287 7.11 -1.06 24.52
N GLU A 288 7.10 0.28 24.45
CA GLU A 288 8.30 1.08 24.19
C GLU A 288 9.34 0.93 25.30
N ALA A 289 8.92 1.01 26.57
CA ALA A 289 9.81 0.86 27.72
C ALA A 289 10.45 -0.54 27.81
N ILE A 290 9.68 -1.61 27.63
CA ILE A 290 10.18 -2.99 27.61
C ILE A 290 11.22 -3.18 26.50
N ARG A 291 11.03 -2.53 25.35
CA ARG A 291 11.97 -2.60 24.23
C ARG A 291 13.27 -1.86 24.52
N GLU A 292 13.22 -0.64 25.05
CA GLU A 292 14.43 0.08 25.44
C GLU A 292 15.23 -0.69 26.49
N ILE A 293 14.55 -1.39 27.41
CA ILE A 293 15.20 -2.29 28.36
C ILE A 293 15.87 -3.49 27.65
N LYS A 294 15.25 -4.07 26.61
CA LYS A 294 15.82 -5.18 25.83
C LYS A 294 17.00 -4.77 24.94
N LYS A 295 17.18 -3.49 24.62
CA LYS A 295 18.35 -2.97 23.90
C LYS A 295 19.57 -2.80 24.81
N LEU A 296 19.39 -2.77 26.13
CA LEU A 296 20.50 -2.66 27.08
C LEU A 296 21.28 -3.98 27.11
N PRO A 297 22.63 -3.93 27.09
CA PRO A 297 23.44 -5.13 27.23
C PRO A 297 23.14 -5.80 28.58
N PRO A 298 23.14 -7.15 28.66
CA PRO A 298 22.91 -7.83 29.92
C PRO A 298 23.92 -7.35 30.95
N ARG A 299 23.43 -6.90 32.11
CA ARG A 299 24.29 -6.48 33.22
C ARG A 299 25.27 -7.60 33.53
N ARG A 300 26.56 -7.39 33.26
CA ARG A 300 27.63 -8.27 33.75
C ARG A 300 27.47 -8.36 35.26
N ARG A 301 27.07 -9.52 35.77
CA ARG A 301 27.20 -9.81 37.20
C ARG A 301 28.69 -9.71 37.51
N ALA A 302 29.09 -8.67 38.24
CA ALA A 302 30.43 -8.62 38.81
C ALA A 302 30.56 -9.85 39.72
N SER A 303 31.43 -10.79 39.34
CA SER A 303 31.86 -11.85 40.22
C SER A 303 32.63 -11.19 41.36
N VAL A 304 32.04 -11.14 42.54
CA VAL A 304 32.79 -10.87 43.77
C VAL A 304 33.70 -12.08 43.97
N ARG A 305 34.99 -11.90 43.71
CA ARG A 305 36.07 -12.79 44.16
C ARG A 305 37.06 -11.94 44.94
N GLY A 306 37.35 -12.38 46.16
CA GLY A 306 38.46 -11.90 46.99
C GLY A 306 38.00 -10.96 48.07
#